data_AF-A0A154L675-F1
#
_entry.id   AF-A0A154L675-F1
#
_cell.length_a   1.000
_cell.length_b   1.000
_cell.length_c   1.000
_cell.angle_alpha   90.00
_cell.angle_beta   90.00
_cell.angle_gamma   90.00
#
_symmetry.space_group_name_H-M   'P 1'
#
loop_
_entity.id
_entity.type
_entity.pdbx_description
1 polymer ?
#
loop_
_entity_poly.entity_id
_entity_poly.type
_entity_poly.pdbx_seq_one_letter_code
_entity_poly.pdbx_strand_id
1 'polypeptide(L)'
;MLNMTHRDNPVTRAYSTQITHRTGPHIGRVDDYVRALKSIEISSCERDMLRAHAKAPGREITGNQLANTIGHFGSRIGNKKYGKLARKIAAAAELPTCKSDVSDYLAAVFTLADGAQQNSEDWHWVMHEEVVEALKKTRIV
;
A
#
# COMPACT_ATOMS: atom_id res chain seq x y z
N MET A 1 -47.76 25.97 -11.06
CA MET A 1 -46.59 25.11 -11.32
C MET A 1 -45.43 25.65 -10.50
N LEU A 2 -45.06 24.95 -9.43
CA LEU A 2 -43.93 25.27 -8.56
C LEU A 2 -42.77 24.38 -9.00
N ASN A 3 -41.78 24.92 -9.71
CA ASN A 3 -40.56 24.18 -10.01
C ASN A 3 -39.47 24.52 -9.00
N MET A 4 -39.11 23.49 -8.24
CA MET A 4 -38.06 23.42 -7.26
C MET A 4 -36.72 23.85 -7.82
N THR A 5 -36.06 24.76 -7.11
CA THR A 5 -34.66 25.12 -7.30
C THR A 5 -33.80 23.89 -7.01
N HIS A 6 -33.29 23.23 -8.05
CA HIS A 6 -32.20 22.28 -7.92
C HIS A 6 -30.94 23.06 -7.53
N ARG A 7 -30.53 22.88 -6.27
CA ARG A 7 -29.28 23.38 -5.73
C ARG A 7 -28.18 22.47 -6.29
N ASP A 8 -27.41 22.97 -7.25
CA ASP A 8 -26.20 22.30 -7.71
C ASP A 8 -25.29 22.09 -6.51
N ASN A 9 -25.10 20.81 -6.15
CA ASN A 9 -24.19 20.39 -5.11
C ASN A 9 -22.79 20.28 -5.75
N PRO A 10 -21.81 21.14 -5.43
CA PRO A 10 -20.47 20.97 -5.95
C PRO A 10 -19.88 19.71 -5.32
N VAL A 11 -19.74 18.66 -6.13
CA VAL A 11 -18.98 17.46 -5.77
C VAL A 11 -17.61 17.93 -5.31
N THR A 12 -17.37 17.81 -4.01
CA THR A 12 -16.12 18.19 -3.35
C THR A 12 -15.04 17.29 -3.94
N ARG A 13 -14.25 17.83 -4.87
CA ARG A 13 -13.07 17.16 -5.39
C ARG A 13 -12.08 17.08 -4.22
N ALA A 14 -12.14 15.98 -3.47
CA ALA A 14 -11.14 15.69 -2.45
C ALA A 14 -9.78 15.71 -3.14
N TYR A 15 -8.93 16.66 -2.73
CA TYR A 15 -7.57 16.76 -3.21
C TYR A 15 -6.81 15.52 -2.73
N SER A 16 -6.80 14.45 -3.53
CA SER A 16 -5.91 13.32 -3.29
C SER A 16 -4.49 13.80 -3.59
N THR A 17 -3.72 14.10 -2.55
CA THR A 17 -2.29 14.35 -2.72
C THR A 17 -1.65 13.00 -3.04
N GLN A 18 -1.29 12.81 -4.30
CA GLN A 18 -0.60 11.60 -4.74
C GLN A 18 0.85 11.71 -4.28
N ILE A 19 1.22 10.91 -3.30
CA ILE A 19 2.60 10.85 -2.82
C ILE A 19 3.29 9.76 -3.64
N THR A 20 3.91 10.19 -4.74
CA THR A 20 4.74 9.32 -5.56
C THR A 20 6.19 9.44 -5.10
N HIS A 21 6.78 8.30 -4.75
CA HIS A 21 8.16 8.25 -4.28
C HIS A 21 9.06 7.42 -5.20
N ARG A 22 8.65 7.18 -6.45
CA ARG A 22 9.25 6.25 -7.43
C ARG A 22 10.77 6.31 -7.66
N THR A 23 11.48 7.29 -7.14
CA THR A 23 12.94 7.44 -7.25
C THR A 23 13.64 7.63 -5.89
N GLY A 24 12.95 7.40 -4.77
CA GLY A 24 13.49 7.55 -3.43
C GLY A 24 14.42 6.38 -3.04
N PRO A 25 15.41 6.63 -2.16
CA PRO A 25 16.37 5.59 -1.74
C PRO A 25 15.73 4.44 -0.92
N HIS A 26 14.46 4.59 -0.55
CA HIS A 26 13.67 3.60 0.19
C HIS A 26 12.99 2.58 -0.73
N ILE A 27 13.14 2.71 -2.05
CA ILE A 27 12.67 1.74 -3.04
C ILE A 27 13.88 0.92 -3.50
N GLY A 28 13.84 -0.38 -3.19
CA GLY A 28 14.87 -1.33 -3.59
C GLY A 28 14.73 -1.80 -5.03
N ARG A 29 15.75 -2.51 -5.51
CA ARG A 29 15.68 -3.24 -6.78
C ARG A 29 14.96 -4.58 -6.57
N VAL A 30 14.55 -5.22 -7.66
CA VAL A 30 13.92 -6.56 -7.64
C VAL A 30 14.71 -7.54 -6.77
N ASP A 31 16.04 -7.58 -6.93
CA ASP A 31 16.87 -8.56 -6.23
C ASP A 31 17.01 -8.28 -4.72
N ASP A 32 16.86 -7.02 -4.30
CA ASP A 32 16.82 -6.64 -2.87
C ASP A 32 15.56 -7.22 -2.22
N TYR A 33 14.41 -7.08 -2.87
CA TYR A 33 13.17 -7.69 -2.42
C TYR A 33 13.20 -9.21 -2.48
N VAL A 34 13.79 -9.82 -3.53
CA VAL A 34 13.93 -11.28 -3.60
C VAL A 34 14.77 -11.82 -2.44
N ARG A 35 15.89 -11.16 -2.12
CA ARG A 35 16.75 -11.51 -0.98
C ARG A 35 15.96 -11.40 0.33
N ALA A 36 15.27 -10.27 0.54
CA ALA A 36 14.48 -10.02 1.73
C ALA A 36 13.34 -11.03 1.93
N LEU A 37 12.53 -11.27 0.89
CA LEU A 37 11.39 -12.19 0.94
C LEU A 37 11.80 -13.65 1.18
N LYS A 38 13.04 -14.02 0.83
CA LYS A 38 13.60 -15.35 1.12
C LYS A 38 14.22 -15.46 2.52
N SER A 39 14.64 -14.35 3.13
CA SER A 39 15.33 -14.36 4.42
C SER A 39 14.40 -14.23 5.63
N ILE A 40 13.17 -13.75 5.41
CA ILE A 40 12.17 -13.57 6.48
C ILE A 40 11.09 -14.64 6.43
N GLU A 41 10.58 -15.03 7.60
CA GLU A 41 9.34 -15.76 7.70
C GLU A 41 8.17 -14.83 7.33
N ILE A 42 7.26 -15.26 6.46
CA ILE A 42 6.04 -14.51 6.11
C ILE A 42 4.85 -15.39 6.48
N SER A 43 4.03 -14.92 7.42
CA SER A 43 2.81 -15.60 7.85
C SER A 43 1.81 -15.74 6.70
N SER A 44 0.83 -16.63 6.84
CA SER A 44 -0.24 -16.80 5.85
C SER A 44 -0.98 -15.48 5.58
N CYS A 45 -1.40 -14.77 6.64
CA CYS A 45 -2.07 -13.48 6.52
C CYS A 45 -1.22 -12.42 5.80
N GLU A 46 0.07 -12.30 6.13
CA GLU A 46 0.98 -11.35 5.46
C GLU A 46 1.13 -11.69 3.97
N ARG A 47 1.26 -12.98 3.65
CA ARG A 47 1.34 -13.47 2.27
C ARG A 47 0.06 -13.19 1.49
N ASP A 48 -1.10 -13.35 2.12
CA ASP A 48 -2.39 -13.08 1.50
C ASP A 48 -2.58 -11.58 1.23
N MET A 49 -2.10 -10.69 2.11
CA MET A 49 -2.10 -9.25 1.85
C MET A 49 -1.21 -8.87 0.64
N LEU A 50 -0.01 -9.46 0.52
CA LEU A 50 0.86 -9.24 -0.64
C LEU A 50 0.22 -9.76 -1.93
N ARG A 51 -0.38 -10.95 -1.89
CA ARG A 51 -1.08 -11.55 -3.03
C ARG A 51 -2.28 -10.71 -3.47
N ALA A 52 -3.11 -10.27 -2.52
CA ALA A 52 -4.28 -9.46 -2.82
C ALA A 52 -3.88 -8.16 -3.50
N HIS A 53 -2.89 -7.45 -2.98
CA HIS A 53 -2.41 -6.20 -3.57
C HIS A 53 -1.79 -6.43 -4.96
N ALA A 54 -0.90 -7.42 -5.11
CA ALA A 54 -0.24 -7.69 -6.39
C ALA A 54 -1.19 -8.18 -7.49
N LYS A 55 -2.27 -8.89 -7.12
CA LYS A 55 -3.27 -9.42 -8.07
C LYS A 55 -4.43 -8.47 -8.33
N ALA A 56 -4.59 -7.42 -7.55
CA ALA A 56 -5.62 -6.44 -7.78
C ALA A 56 -5.43 -5.76 -9.15
N PRO A 57 -6.51 -5.42 -9.87
CA PRO A 57 -6.41 -4.66 -11.12
C PRO A 57 -5.55 -3.41 -10.92
N GLY A 58 -4.58 -3.18 -11.81
CA GLY A 58 -3.63 -2.06 -11.68
C GLY A 58 -2.60 -2.19 -10.55
N ARG A 59 -2.60 -3.30 -9.79
CA ARG A 59 -1.92 -3.45 -8.50
C ARG A 59 -2.38 -2.43 -7.47
N GLU A 60 -3.66 -2.08 -7.53
CA GLU A 60 -4.25 -1.04 -6.69
C GLU A 60 -5.03 -1.65 -5.53
N ILE A 61 -4.84 -1.18 -4.30
CA ILE A 61 -5.61 -1.65 -3.15
C ILE A 61 -5.83 -0.53 -2.12
N THR A 62 -6.95 -0.60 -1.40
CA THR A 62 -7.21 0.28 -0.26
C THR A 62 -6.83 -0.34 1.08
N GLY A 63 -6.67 0.49 2.11
CA GLY A 63 -6.50 0.02 3.49
C GLY A 63 -7.66 -0.87 3.94
N ASN A 64 -8.89 -0.55 3.54
CA ASN A 64 -10.05 -1.40 3.84
C ASN A 64 -9.99 -2.76 3.13
N GLN A 65 -9.61 -2.80 1.85
CA GLN A 65 -9.45 -4.05 1.11
C GLN A 65 -8.33 -4.92 1.71
N LEU A 66 -7.23 -4.30 2.16
CA LEU A 66 -6.16 -4.99 2.90
C LEU A 66 -6.68 -5.62 4.19
N ALA A 67 -7.51 -4.91 4.97
CA ALA A 67 -8.10 -5.46 6.19
C ALA A 67 -9.03 -6.65 5.89
N ASN A 68 -9.90 -6.52 4.89
CA ASN A 68 -10.87 -7.54 4.50
C ASN A 68 -10.19 -8.83 4.04
N THR A 69 -9.04 -8.73 3.37
CA THR A 69 -8.23 -9.88 2.90
C THR A 69 -7.89 -10.85 4.04
N ILE A 70 -7.75 -10.34 5.26
CA ILE A 70 -7.33 -11.09 6.44
C ILE A 70 -8.41 -11.14 7.52
N GLY A 71 -9.68 -10.96 7.14
CA GLY A 71 -10.84 -11.10 8.03
C GLY A 71 -10.96 -10.00 9.10
N HIS A 72 -10.37 -8.84 8.87
CA HIS A 72 -10.49 -7.66 9.74
C HIS A 72 -11.27 -6.54 9.05
N PHE A 73 -11.71 -5.54 9.83
CA PHE A 73 -12.46 -4.39 9.33
C PHE A 73 -11.75 -3.08 9.64
N GLY A 74 -11.85 -2.10 8.74
CA GLY A 74 -11.35 -0.74 8.92
C GLY A 74 -9.97 -0.47 8.31
N SER A 75 -9.88 0.62 7.57
CA SER A 75 -8.71 1.04 6.80
C SER A 75 -7.46 1.17 7.66
N ARG A 76 -7.60 1.74 8.87
CA ARG A 76 -6.52 1.88 9.83
C ARG A 76 -5.90 0.54 10.22
N ILE A 77 -6.71 -0.52 10.39
CA ILE A 77 -6.20 -1.85 10.74
C ILE A 77 -5.42 -2.44 9.56
N GLY A 78 -5.97 -2.36 8.36
CA GLY A 78 -5.31 -2.84 7.14
C GLY A 78 -3.98 -2.13 6.90
N ASN A 79 -3.97 -0.80 6.90
CA ASN A 79 -2.75 -0.01 6.72
C ASN A 79 -1.71 -0.27 7.82
N LYS A 80 -2.12 -0.43 9.09
CA LYS A 80 -1.19 -0.72 10.19
C LYS A 80 -0.55 -2.11 10.06
N LYS A 81 -1.33 -3.12 9.67
CA LYS A 81 -0.80 -4.49 9.46
C LYS A 81 0.10 -4.54 8.24
N TYR A 82 -0.33 -3.91 7.14
CA TYR A 82 0.45 -3.85 5.92
C TYR A 82 1.76 -3.06 6.10
N GLY A 83 1.73 -1.94 6.82
CA GLY A 83 2.93 -1.17 7.16
C GLY A 83 3.92 -1.90 8.06
N LYS A 84 3.44 -2.77 8.98
CA LYS A 84 4.32 -3.66 9.75
C LYS A 84 5.04 -4.67 8.84
N LEU A 85 4.32 -5.26 7.89
CA LEU A 85 4.91 -6.15 6.89
C LEU A 85 5.90 -5.41 5.99
N ALA A 86 5.55 -4.21 5.52
CA ALA A 86 6.43 -3.38 4.72
C ALA A 86 7.74 -3.05 5.45
N ARG A 87 7.66 -2.64 6.73
CA ARG A 87 8.85 -2.40 7.55
C ARG A 87 9.72 -3.64 7.71
N LYS A 88 9.10 -4.81 7.88
CA LYS A 88 9.81 -6.10 8.01
C LYS A 88 10.55 -6.44 6.71
N ILE A 89 9.92 -6.25 5.55
CA ILE A 89 10.54 -6.46 4.23
C ILE A 89 11.66 -5.42 4.00
N ALA A 90 11.40 -4.14 4.27
CA ALA A 90 12.37 -3.06 4.09
C ALA A 90 13.63 -3.27 4.94
N ALA A 91 13.48 -3.68 6.21
CA ALA A 91 14.60 -3.99 7.07
C ALA A 91 15.46 -5.15 6.52
N ALA A 92 14.83 -6.22 6.02
CA ALA A 92 15.53 -7.35 5.42
C ALA A 92 16.14 -7.05 4.03
N ALA A 93 15.60 -6.04 3.35
CA ALA A 93 16.14 -5.51 2.10
C ALA A 93 17.23 -4.44 2.32
N GLU A 94 17.50 -4.07 3.58
CA GLU A 94 18.43 -3.00 3.99
C GLU A 94 18.05 -1.62 3.41
N LEU A 95 16.75 -1.39 3.24
CA LEU A 95 16.23 -0.13 2.71
C LEU A 95 15.99 0.89 3.83
N PRO A 96 16.37 2.17 3.61
CA PRO A 96 16.03 3.22 4.54
C PRO A 96 14.52 3.44 4.59
N THR A 97 14.03 3.95 5.71
CA THR A 97 12.62 4.37 5.82
C THR A 97 12.38 5.59 4.94
N CYS A 98 11.20 5.67 4.29
CA CYS A 98 10.79 6.86 3.57
C CYS A 98 10.69 8.06 4.53
N LYS A 99 11.29 9.19 4.16
CA LYS A 99 11.10 10.45 4.90
C LYS A 99 9.79 11.09 4.44
N SER A 100 8.76 10.97 5.27
CA SER A 100 7.41 11.50 5.02
C SER A 100 6.84 12.14 6.28
N ASP A 101 5.80 12.96 6.13
CA ASP A 101 5.02 13.59 7.20
C ASP A 101 3.88 12.72 7.75
N VAL A 102 3.70 11.51 7.20
CA VAL A 102 2.73 10.52 7.68
C VAL A 102 3.30 9.64 8.80
N SER A 103 2.42 8.92 9.50
CA SER A 103 2.82 7.96 10.54
C SER A 103 3.79 6.89 10.04
N ASP A 104 4.70 6.40 10.89
CA ASP A 104 5.75 5.43 10.55
C ASP A 104 5.28 4.18 9.80
N TYR A 105 4.08 3.67 10.12
CA TYR A 105 3.57 2.48 9.43
C TYR A 105 3.15 2.80 7.99
N LEU A 106 2.62 4.00 7.71
CA LEU A 106 2.34 4.46 6.35
C LEU A 106 3.64 4.76 5.61
N ALA A 107 4.60 5.41 6.29
CA ALA A 107 5.93 5.68 5.77
C ALA A 107 6.63 4.39 5.27
N ALA A 108 6.46 3.30 6.01
CA ALA A 108 6.95 1.99 5.62
C ALA A 108 6.25 1.41 4.38
N VAL A 109 4.95 1.66 4.17
CA VAL A 109 4.25 1.15 2.97
C VAL A 109 4.83 1.77 1.68
N PHE A 110 5.39 2.98 1.75
CA PHE A 110 6.08 3.59 0.61
C PHE A 110 7.30 2.82 0.13
N THR A 111 7.84 1.87 0.90
CA THR A 111 8.88 0.96 0.37
C THR A 111 8.29 -0.11 -0.56
N LEU A 112 6.97 -0.30 -0.58
CA LEU A 112 6.31 -1.32 -1.39
C LEU A 112 5.36 -0.75 -2.45
N ALA A 113 4.85 0.47 -2.25
CA ALA A 113 3.78 1.03 -3.05
C ALA A 113 3.77 2.56 -3.02
N ASP A 114 3.34 3.19 -4.11
CA ASP A 114 2.95 4.61 -4.08
C ASP A 114 1.59 4.76 -3.41
N GLY A 115 1.34 5.89 -2.75
CA GLY A 115 0.17 6.09 -1.91
C GLY A 115 -0.51 7.43 -2.12
N ALA A 116 -1.84 7.43 -2.09
CA ALA A 116 -2.64 8.65 -2.01
C ALA A 116 -3.68 8.49 -0.91
N GLN A 117 -3.77 9.47 -0.01
CA GLN A 117 -4.85 9.49 0.97
C GLN A 117 -6.19 9.69 0.25
N GLN A 118 -7.17 8.86 0.57
CA GLN A 118 -8.54 8.95 0.09
C GLN A 118 -9.49 9.14 1.26
N ASN A 119 -10.40 10.11 1.13
CA ASN A 119 -11.27 10.56 2.22
C ASN A 119 -10.43 10.87 3.48
N SER A 120 -11.03 11.02 4.66
CA SER A 120 -10.28 11.45 5.85
C SER A 120 -9.31 10.39 6.41
N GLU A 121 -9.46 9.09 6.09
CA GLU A 121 -8.71 8.02 6.78
C GLU A 121 -8.24 6.83 5.93
N ASP A 122 -8.72 6.65 4.71
CA ASP A 122 -8.29 5.52 3.87
C ASP A 122 -7.08 5.92 3.00
N TRP A 123 -6.38 4.92 2.52
CA TRP A 123 -5.25 5.08 1.62
C TRP A 123 -5.47 4.20 0.41
N HIS A 124 -5.16 4.74 -0.75
CA HIS A 124 -5.09 4.01 -1.99
C HIS A 124 -3.63 3.78 -2.34
N TRP A 125 -3.26 2.52 -2.49
CA TRP A 125 -1.90 2.06 -2.71
C TRP A 125 -1.77 1.47 -4.10
N VAL A 126 -0.65 1.74 -4.75
CA VAL A 126 -0.27 1.13 -6.04
C VAL A 126 1.08 0.44 -5.86
N MET A 127 1.09 -0.91 -5.86
CA MET A 127 2.33 -1.67 -5.63
C MET A 127 3.38 -1.37 -6.70
N HIS A 128 4.62 -1.18 -6.24
CA HIS A 128 5.78 -1.02 -7.10
C HIS A 128 6.01 -2.26 -7.96
N GLU A 129 6.48 -2.04 -9.19
CA GLU A 129 6.70 -3.13 -10.15
C GLU A 129 7.81 -4.06 -9.69
N GLU A 130 8.85 -3.51 -9.06
CA GLU A 130 9.99 -4.23 -8.49
C GLU A 130 9.55 -5.25 -7.44
N VAL A 131 8.55 -4.89 -6.64
CA VAL A 131 7.98 -5.77 -5.62
C VAL A 131 7.19 -6.90 -6.29
N VAL A 132 6.35 -6.60 -7.28
CA VAL A 132 5.60 -7.64 -8.01
C VAL A 132 6.52 -8.64 -8.69
N GLU A 133 7.58 -8.17 -9.35
CA GLU A 133 8.57 -9.06 -9.97
C GLU A 133 9.29 -9.94 -8.93
N ALA A 134 9.59 -9.39 -7.74
CA ALA A 134 10.16 -10.16 -6.65
C ALA A 134 9.17 -11.21 -6.09
N LEU A 135 7.88 -10.87 -5.98
CA LEU A 135 6.83 -11.79 -5.54
C LEU A 135 6.67 -12.96 -6.53
N LYS A 136 6.77 -12.71 -7.85
CA LYS A 136 6.77 -13.76 -8.88
C LYS A 136 8.00 -14.66 -8.74
N LYS A 137 9.20 -14.09 -8.65
CA LYS A 137 10.47 -14.83 -8.49
C LYS A 137 10.51 -15.69 -7.22
N THR A 138 9.76 -15.31 -6.18
CA THR A 138 9.66 -16.04 -4.91
C THR A 138 8.42 -16.92 -4.80
N ARG A 139 7.63 -17.04 -5.88
CA ARG A 139 6.41 -17.86 -5.97
C ARG A 139 5.36 -17.50 -4.90
N ILE A 140 5.34 -16.23 -4.49
CA ILE A 140 4.25 -15.69 -3.67
C ILE A 140 3.03 -15.45 -4.55
N VAL A 141 3.23 -14.94 -5.77
CA VAL A 141 2.17 -14.78 -6.80
C VAL A 141 2.44 -15.61 -8.04
#